data_AF-A0A160MGR2-F1
#
_entry.id   AF-A0A160MGR2-F1
#
_cell.length_a   1.000
_cell.length_b   1.000
_cell.length_c   1.000
_cell.angle_alpha   90.00
_cell.angle_beta   90.00
_cell.angle_gamma   90.00
#
_symmetry.space_group_name_H-M   'P 1'
#
loop_
_entity.id
_entity.type
_entity.pdbx_description
1 polymer ?
#
loop_
_entity_poly.entity_id
_entity_poly.type
_entity_poly.pdbx_seq_one_letter_code
_entity_poly.pdbx_strand_id
1 'polypeptide(L)' 'MSTVLFGTIEYYERELISYFTNNHISNKGDATMKIFIMLEAEIFNVFLFDEAIRIKCMQNLLKAFCRVSETYLVKK' A
#
# COMPACT_ATOMS: atom_id res chain seq x y z
N MET A 1 -2.50 -15.74 12.88
CA MET A 1 -1.82 -14.93 11.86
C MET A 1 -2.02 -15.61 10.52
N SER A 2 -2.75 -14.97 9.59
CA SER A 2 -2.84 -15.46 8.21
C SER A 2 -1.67 -14.88 7.43
N THR A 3 -0.94 -15.73 6.69
CA THR A 3 0.07 -15.27 5.74
C THR A 3 -0.64 -14.63 4.56
N VAL A 4 -0.47 -13.33 4.37
CA VAL A 4 -1.01 -12.62 3.20
C VAL A 4 0.08 -12.54 2.14
N LEU A 5 -0.23 -12.97 0.92
CA LEU A 5 0.74 -13.08 -0.16
C LEU A 5 1.15 -11.70 -0.67
N PHE A 6 2.46 -11.46 -0.78
CA PHE A 6 3.00 -10.25 -1.39
C PHE A 6 2.39 -10.01 -2.79
N GLY A 7 2.07 -8.76 -3.11
CA GLY A 7 1.46 -8.41 -4.39
C GLY A 7 -0.07 -8.49 -4.43
N THR A 8 -0.73 -9.00 -3.38
CA THR A 8 -2.19 -9.01 -3.28
C THR A 8 -2.74 -7.69 -2.73
N ILE A 9 -4.03 -7.43 -2.99
CA ILE A 9 -4.69 -6.22 -2.48
C ILE A 9 -4.69 -6.24 -0.95
N GLU A 10 -5.01 -7.39 -0.36
CA GLU A 10 -5.08 -7.61 1.08
C GLU A 10 -3.73 -7.38 1.76
N TYR A 11 -2.62 -7.72 1.09
CA TYR A 11 -1.28 -7.45 1.60
C TYR A 11 -1.06 -5.94 1.74
N TYR A 12 -1.32 -5.20 0.67
CA TYR A 12 -1.14 -3.76 0.67
C TYR A 12 -2.11 -3.03 1.60
N GLU A 13 -3.37 -3.46 1.69
CA GLU A 13 -4.33 -2.92 2.65
C GLU A 13 -3.80 -3.06 4.09
N ARG A 14 -3.26 -4.22 4.44
CA ARG A 14 -2.67 -4.46 5.77
C ARG A 14 -1.47 -3.56 6.04
N GLU A 15 -0.53 -3.43 5.10
CA GLU A 15 0.66 -2.59 5.28
C GLU A 15 0.27 -1.10 5.42
N LEU A 16 -0.64 -0.62 4.57
CA LEU A 16 -1.16 0.75 4.66
C LEU A 16 -1.84 1.01 6.01
N ILE A 17 -2.74 0.11 6.44
CA ILE A 17 -3.44 0.23 7.74
C ILE A 17 -2.45 0.24 8.89
N SER A 18 -1.50 -0.71 8.92
CA SER A 18 -0.45 -0.79 9.95
C SER A 18 0.29 0.54 10.07
N TYR A 19 0.62 1.15 8.95
CA TYR A 19 1.31 2.44 8.93
C TYR A 19 0.44 3.60 9.44
N PHE A 20 -0.85 3.61 9.09
CA PHE A 20 -1.81 4.59 9.59
C PHE A 20 -2.07 4.48 11.10
N THR A 21 -2.03 3.26 11.64
CA THR A 21 -2.28 3.03 13.07
C THR A 21 -1.03 3.27 13.92
N ASN A 22 0.16 2.91 13.41
CA ASN A 22 1.40 2.95 14.19
C ASN A 22 2.06 4.32 14.19
N ASN A 23 1.85 5.11 13.13
CA ASN A 23 2.39 6.46 13.08
C ASN A 23 1.29 7.46 13.47
N HIS A 24 1.40 8.04 14.67
CA HIS A 24 0.61 9.19 15.14
C HIS A 24 0.94 10.46 14.32
N ILE A 25 0.79 10.42 13.00
CA ILE A 25 1.23 11.48 12.10
C ILE A 25 0.14 12.56 12.02
N SER A 26 0.53 13.79 12.35
CA SER A 26 -0.34 14.97 12.32
C SER A 26 -0.79 15.34 10.89
N ASN A 27 -0.03 14.96 9.86
CA ASN A 27 -0.38 15.14 8.46
C ASN A 27 -0.55 13.78 7.74
N LYS A 28 -1.78 13.26 7.75
CA LYS A 28 -2.10 11.97 7.16
C LYS A 28 -1.78 11.91 5.65
N GLY A 29 -1.86 13.01 4.91
CA GLY A 29 -1.60 13.04 3.46
C GLY A 29 -0.15 12.70 3.11
N ASP A 30 0.81 13.37 3.74
CA ASP A 30 2.25 13.16 3.48
C ASP A 30 2.70 11.77 3.90
N ALA A 31 2.16 11.27 5.02
CA ALA A 31 2.41 9.92 5.52
C ALA A 31 2.01 8.84 4.50
N THR A 32 0.83 9.03 3.93
CA THR A 32 0.20 8.12 2.98
C THR A 32 0.98 8.03 1.68
N MET A 33 1.43 9.18 1.17
CA MET A 33 2.26 9.21 -0.03
C MET A 33 3.61 8.52 0.18
N LYS A 34 4.23 8.71 1.35
CA LYS A 34 5.52 8.06 1.67
C LYS A 34 5.42 6.55 1.64
N ILE A 35 4.41 5.96 2.28
CA ILE A 35 4.25 4.49 2.25
C ILE A 35 3.93 3.97 0.85
N PHE A 36 3.14 4.71 0.07
CA PHE A 36 2.87 4.34 -1.31
C PHE A 36 4.17 4.25 -2.13
N ILE A 37 5.03 5.28 -2.05
CA ILE A 37 6.34 5.30 -2.73
C ILE A 37 7.25 4.16 -2.24
N MET A 38 7.24 3.87 -0.93
CA MET A 38 8.03 2.75 -0.38
C MET A 38 7.58 1.40 -0.95
N LEU A 39 6.28 1.14 -0.99
CA LEU A 39 5.72 -0.10 -1.55
C LEU A 39 5.93 -0.19 -3.06
N GLU A 40 5.83 0.93 -3.79
CA GLU A 40 6.17 1.01 -5.22
C GLU A 40 7.64 0.59 -5.48
N ALA A 41 8.58 1.14 -4.69
CA ALA A 41 9.99 0.77 -4.80
C ALA A 41 10.24 -0.70 -4.46
N GLU A 42 9.54 -1.24 -3.47
CA GLU A 42 9.62 -2.67 -3.11
C GLU A 42 9.14 -3.57 -4.26
N ILE A 43 8.00 -3.23 -4.89
CA ILE A 43 7.49 -3.95 -6.06
C ILE A 43 8.52 -3.93 -7.19
N PHE A 44 9.13 -2.77 -7.46
CA PHE A 44 10.14 -2.64 -8.51
C PHE A 44 11.36 -3.54 -8.24
N ASN A 45 11.81 -3.61 -6.98
CA ASN A 45 12.96 -4.42 -6.59
C ASN A 45 12.66 -5.93 -6.63
N VAL A 46 11.48 -6.35 -6.16
CA VAL A 46 11.08 -7.77 -6.14
C VAL A 46 10.84 -8.29 -7.56
N PHE A 47 10.24 -7.48 -8.43
CA PHE A 47 9.89 -7.86 -9.80
C PHE A 47 10.68 -7.04 -10.83
N LEU A 48 12.01 -6.99 -10.66
CA LEU A 48 12.92 -6.23 -11.51
C LEU A 48 12.81 -6.65 -12.99
N PHE A 49 12.69 -7.95 -13.26
CA PHE A 49 12.66 -8.52 -14.61
C PHE A 49 11.27 -8.97 -15.07
N ASP A 50 10.25 -8.93 -14.21
CA ASP A 50 8.89 -9.34 -14.55
C ASP A 50 7.93 -8.14 -14.57
N GLU A 51 7.85 -7.51 -15.73
CA GLU A 51 7.01 -6.34 -15.95
C GLU A 51 5.51 -6.63 -15.77
N ALA A 52 5.05 -7.81 -16.20
CA ALA A 52 3.64 -8.18 -16.11
C ALA A 52 3.20 -8.30 -14.66
N ILE A 53 4.02 -8.96 -13.82
CA ILE A 53 3.75 -9.07 -12.39
C ILE A 53 3.87 -7.70 -11.70
N ARG A 54 4.87 -6.88 -12.08
CA ARG A 54 5.03 -5.51 -11.55
C ARG A 54 3.79 -4.66 -11.80
N ILE A 55 3.28 -4.64 -13.04
CA ILE A 55 2.05 -3.90 -13.39
C ILE A 55 0.87 -4.38 -12.54
N LYS A 56 0.69 -5.70 -12.41
CA LYS A 56 -0.40 -6.27 -11.61
C LYS A 56 -0.29 -5.86 -10.13
N CYS A 57 0.92 -5.90 -9.57
CA CYS A 57 1.16 -5.50 -8.19
C CYS A 57 0.90 -4.00 -7.97
N MET A 58 1.33 -3.15 -8.92
CA MET A 58 1.03 -1.71 -8.88
C MET A 58 -0.47 -1.41 -8.95
N GLN A 59 -1.22 -2.12 -9.79
CA GLN A 59 -2.68 -2.01 -9.84
C GLN A 59 -3.34 -2.43 -8.53
N ASN A 60 -2.82 -3.49 -7.90
CA ASN A 60 -3.32 -3.94 -6.60
C ASN A 60 -2.99 -2.94 -5.48
N LEU A 61 -1.79 -2.36 -5.49
CA LEU A 61 -1.39 -1.30 -4.56
C LEU A 61 -2.29 -0.07 -4.69
N LEU A 62 -2.56 0.40 -5.92
CA LEU A 62 -3.47 1.52 -6.17
C LEU A 62 -4.89 1.23 -5.65
N LYS A 63 -5.42 0.02 -5.90
CA LYS A 63 -6.74 -0.37 -5.39
C LYS A 63 -6.80 -0.39 -3.86
N ALA A 64 -5.80 -0.98 -3.22
CA ALA A 64 -5.69 -0.99 -1.76
C ALA A 64 -5.65 0.44 -1.21
N PHE A 65 -4.83 1.29 -1.82
CA PHE A 65 -4.68 2.68 -1.45
C PHE A 65 -5.99 3.47 -1.52
N CYS A 66 -6.75 3.34 -2.62
CA CYS A 66 -8.06 3.98 -2.74
C CYS A 66 -9.01 3.54 -1.61
N ARG A 67 -9.13 2.21 -1.38
CA ARG A 67 -10.03 1.64 -0.36
C ARG A 67 -9.68 2.09 1.05
N VAL A 68 -8.39 2.06 1.41
CA VAL A 68 -7.93 2.48 2.73
C VAL A 68 -8.08 4.00 2.86
N SER A 69 -7.76 4.78 1.83
CA SER A 69 -7.92 6.24 1.87
C SER A 69 -9.38 6.66 2.05
N GLU A 70 -10.32 6.02 1.35
CA GLU A 70 -11.76 6.22 1.55
C GLU A 70 -12.18 5.92 3.00
N THR A 71 -11.63 4.85 3.59
CA THR A 71 -11.98 4.41 4.93
C THR A 71 -11.38 5.30 6.03
N TYR A 72 -10.16 5.80 5.85
CA TYR A 72 -9.38 6.49 6.89
C TYR A 72 -9.28 8.02 6.72
N LEU A 73 -9.51 8.56 5.52
CA LEU A 73 -9.41 10.00 5.21
C LEU A 73 -10.77 10.67 4.96
N VAL A 74 -11.82 9.92 4.55
CA VAL A 74 -13.14 10.50 4.22
C VAL A 74 -14.11 10.51 5.40
N LYS A 75 -13.79 9.86 6.54
CA LYS A 75 -14.54 10.07 7.79
C LYS A 75 -14.20 11.44 8.39
N LYS A 76 -14.92 12.46 7.93
CA LYS A 76 -15.03 13.78 8.54
C LYS A 76 -16.40 13.92 9.19
#